data_AF-A0A6V7J3D6-F1
#
_entry.id   AF-A0A6V7J3D6-F1
#
_cell.length_a   1.000
_cell.length_b   1.000
_cell.length_c   1.000
_cell.angle_alpha   90.00
_cell.angle_beta   90.00
_cell.angle_gamma   90.00
#
_symmetry.space_group_name_H-M   'P 1'
#
loop_
_entity.id
_entity.type
_entity.pdbx_description
1 polymer ?
#
loop_
_entity_poly.entity_id
_entity_poly.type
_entity_poly.pdbx_seq_one_letter_code
_entity_poly.pdbx_strand_id
1 'polypeptide(L)'
;RERTRKLYTDDWTLGDEEIEGKRTFQLDEKIECDRYNLSNFSGLFREMNGAEFNLGYLQKHGLSIPLLFRDKSGLGLRVPSSNFSVNDVRTCV
;
A
#
# COMPACT_ATOMS: atom_id res chain seq x y z
N ARG A 1 34.92 41.98 3.92
CA ARG A 1 33.46 41.95 3.69
C ARG A 1 32.88 40.83 4.52
N GLU A 2 32.21 41.16 5.62
CA GLU A 2 31.62 40.21 6.55
C GLU A 2 30.40 39.57 5.90
N ARG A 3 30.36 38.23 5.84
CA ARG A 3 29.22 37.49 5.30
C ARG A 3 28.20 37.36 6.43
N THR A 4 27.18 38.21 6.41
CA THR A 4 26.01 38.04 7.28
C THR A 4 25.41 36.66 7.04
N ARG A 5 25.28 35.87 8.11
CA ARG A 5 24.58 34.58 8.07
C ARG A 5 23.15 34.86 7.60
N LYS A 6 22.69 34.14 6.57
CA LYS A 6 21.28 34.16 6.18
C LYS A 6 20.50 33.62 7.38
N LEU A 7 19.74 34.48 8.06
CA LEU A 7 18.65 34.02 8.91
C LEU A 7 17.61 33.45 7.94
N TYR A 8 17.41 32.14 7.97
CA TYR A 8 16.17 31.57 7.49
C TYR A 8 15.13 32.01 8.51
N THR A 9 14.17 32.84 8.10
CA THR A 9 12.96 33.03 8.90
C THR A 9 12.32 31.66 9.04
N ASP A 10 11.85 31.32 10.25
CA ASP A 10 11.02 30.13 10.49
C ASP A 10 9.62 30.32 9.86
N ASP A 11 9.55 30.78 8.60
CA ASP A 11 8.31 30.94 7.83
C ASP A 11 7.61 29.61 7.56
N TRP A 12 8.27 28.48 7.82
CA TRP A 12 7.62 27.17 7.86
C TRP A 12 6.59 27.05 8.99
N THR A 13 6.65 27.92 10.02
CA THR A 13 5.63 28.01 11.08
C THR A 13 4.45 28.91 10.72
N LEU A 14 4.56 29.70 9.64
CA LEU A 14 3.50 30.59 9.15
C LEU A 14 2.76 30.01 7.93
N GLY A 15 3.10 28.78 7.54
CA GLY A 15 2.39 28.00 6.53
C GLY A 15 1.17 27.31 7.13
N ASP A 16 0.04 28.00 7.08
CA ASP A 16 -1.33 27.45 7.09
C ASP A 16 -1.49 26.11 7.85
N GLU A 17 -1.75 26.18 9.16
CA GLU A 17 -2.07 25.01 10.03
C GLU A 17 -3.34 24.24 9.58
N GLU A 18 -3.91 24.55 8.42
CA GLU A 18 -5.21 24.06 8.01
C GLU A 18 -5.19 22.73 7.25
N ILE A 19 -4.12 22.32 6.57
CA ILE A 19 -4.10 20.99 5.90
C ILE A 19 -2.71 20.31 5.91
N GLU A 20 -2.25 19.90 7.09
CA GLU A 20 -1.41 18.70 7.21
C GLU A 20 -2.11 17.71 8.15
N GLY A 21 -2.74 16.68 7.58
CA GLY A 21 -3.40 15.62 8.35
C GLY A 21 -4.91 15.78 8.60
N LYS A 22 -5.53 16.91 8.25
CA LYS A 22 -7.00 17.01 8.25
C LYS A 22 -7.58 16.30 7.03
N ARG A 23 -8.42 15.29 7.27
CA ARG A 23 -9.14 14.56 6.22
C ARG A 23 -10.23 15.47 5.65
N THR A 24 -10.04 15.92 4.40
CA THR A 24 -10.97 16.83 3.69
C THR A 24 -12.07 16.09 2.92
N PHE A 25 -11.95 14.77 2.77
CA PHE A 25 -12.91 13.93 2.07
C PHE A 25 -13.57 12.93 3.03
N GLN A 26 -14.80 12.53 2.72
CA GLN A 26 -15.47 11.48 3.46
C GLN A 26 -14.93 10.10 3.02
N LEU A 27 -14.28 9.37 3.93
CA LEU A 27 -13.68 8.08 3.61
C LEU A 27 -14.75 7.02 3.32
N ASP A 28 -15.83 6.99 4.11
CA ASP A 28 -16.91 6.02 3.95
C ASP A 28 -17.55 6.14 2.56
N GLU A 29 -17.71 7.37 2.06
CA GLU A 29 -18.16 7.62 0.69
C GLU A 29 -17.23 6.95 -0.33
N LYS A 30 -15.91 6.94 -0.10
CA LYS A 30 -14.95 6.32 -1.04
C LYS A 30 -14.97 4.79 -0.96
N ILE A 31 -15.20 4.23 0.23
CA ILE A 31 -15.29 2.77 0.45
C ILE A 31 -16.58 2.21 -0.15
N GLU A 32 -17.71 2.90 0.03
CA GLU A 32 -19.02 2.48 -0.49
C GLU A 32 -19.22 2.82 -1.97
N CYS A 33 -18.31 3.59 -2.57
CA CYS A 33 -18.46 4.03 -3.95
C CYS A 33 -18.19 2.91 -4.96
N ASP A 34 -19.23 2.54 -5.70
CA ASP A 34 -19.16 1.55 -6.77
C ASP A 34 -18.22 1.91 -7.93
N ARG A 35 -17.79 3.17 -8.05
CA ARG A 35 -16.82 3.59 -9.09
C ARG A 35 -15.50 2.83 -8.95
N TYR A 36 -15.14 2.45 -7.73
CA TYR A 36 -13.89 1.72 -7.44
C TYR A 36 -14.08 0.20 -7.32
N ASN A 37 -15.23 -0.34 -7.75
CA ASN A 37 -15.43 -1.79 -7.77
C ASN A 37 -14.39 -2.47 -8.66
N LEU A 38 -13.86 -3.59 -8.18
CA LEU A 38 -12.79 -4.35 -8.85
C LEU A 38 -13.18 -4.76 -10.29
N SER A 39 -14.46 -5.04 -10.53
CA SER A 39 -15.01 -5.35 -11.86
C SER A 39 -14.81 -4.24 -12.88
N ASN A 40 -14.65 -2.98 -12.44
CA ASN A 40 -14.45 -1.83 -13.31
C ASN A 40 -12.99 -1.70 -13.79
N PHE A 41 -12.06 -2.47 -13.20
CA PHE A 41 -10.63 -2.37 -13.43
C PHE A 41 -10.05 -3.56 -14.20
N SER A 42 -10.83 -4.09 -15.16
CA SER A 42 -10.36 -5.14 -16.06
C SER A 42 -9.05 -4.74 -16.74
N GLY A 43 -8.03 -5.60 -16.64
CA GLY A 43 -6.70 -5.35 -17.20
C GLY A 43 -5.75 -4.53 -16.34
N LEU A 44 -6.18 -4.03 -15.16
CA LEU A 44 -5.28 -3.35 -14.20
C LEU A 44 -4.67 -4.29 -13.16
N PHE A 45 -5.19 -5.50 -13.03
CA PHE A 45 -4.63 -6.57 -12.22
C PHE A 45 -4.85 -7.91 -12.91
N ARG A 46 -4.16 -8.94 -12.44
CA ARG A 46 -4.34 -10.31 -12.91
C ARG A 46 -4.56 -11.24 -11.73
N GLU A 47 -5.64 -12.01 -11.79
CA GLU A 47 -5.83 -13.14 -10.88
C GLU A 47 -4.99 -14.33 -11.34
N MET A 48 -4.33 -15.01 -10.40
CA MET A 48 -3.47 -16.16 -10.68
C MET A 48 -3.58 -17.22 -9.60
N ASN A 49 -3.27 -18.48 -9.95
CA ASN A 49 -3.00 -19.51 -8.97
C ASN A 49 -1.52 -19.46 -8.54
N GLY A 50 -1.22 -19.74 -7.27
CA GLY A 50 0.16 -19.70 -6.78
C GLY A 50 1.12 -20.63 -7.52
N ALA A 51 0.66 -21.79 -8.00
CA ALA A 51 1.49 -22.72 -8.77
C ALA A 51 1.98 -22.15 -10.12
N GLU A 52 1.25 -21.18 -10.68
CA GLU A 52 1.61 -20.50 -11.93
C GLU A 52 2.64 -19.39 -11.70
N PHE A 53 2.76 -18.89 -10.47
CA PHE A 53 3.69 -17.82 -10.11
C PHE A 53 5.08 -18.38 -9.83
N ASN A 54 5.87 -18.50 -10.90
CA ASN A 54 7.23 -19.02 -10.86
C ASN A 54 8.21 -18.15 -11.65
N LEU A 55 9.50 -18.50 -11.59
CA LEU A 55 10.56 -17.73 -12.25
C LEU A 55 10.36 -17.65 -13.78
N GLY A 56 9.89 -18.73 -14.42
CA GLY A 56 9.63 -18.74 -15.86
C GLY A 56 8.50 -17.79 -16.25
N TYR A 57 7.45 -17.71 -15.44
CA TYR A 57 6.39 -16.72 -15.61
C TYR A 57 6.94 -15.29 -15.52
N LEU A 58 7.74 -14.98 -14.48
CA LEU A 58 8.35 -13.67 -14.28
C LEU A 58 9.31 -13.29 -15.41
N GLN A 59 10.14 -14.21 -15.88
CA GLN A 59 11.07 -13.97 -16.99
C GLN A 59 10.33 -13.69 -18.30
N LYS A 60 9.22 -14.38 -18.54
CA LYS A 60 8.43 -14.24 -19.78
C LYS A 60 7.57 -12.98 -19.80
N HIS A 61 6.98 -12.62 -18.67
CA HIS A 61 5.95 -11.57 -18.59
C HIS A 61 6.39 -10.34 -17.79
N GLY A 62 7.51 -10.41 -17.09
CA GLY A 62 7.86 -9.43 -16.06
C GLY A 62 6.89 -9.47 -14.87
N LEU A 63 6.93 -8.41 -14.07
CA LEU A 63 5.98 -8.12 -13.00
C LEU A 63 5.36 -6.73 -13.24
N SER A 64 4.86 -6.50 -14.46
CA SER A 64 4.36 -5.19 -14.90
C SER A 64 2.92 -4.88 -14.48
N ILE A 65 2.20 -5.89 -13.97
CA ILE A 65 0.80 -5.78 -13.55
C ILE A 65 0.66 -6.35 -12.12
N PRO A 66 -0.12 -5.69 -11.24
CA PRO A 66 -0.48 -6.25 -9.93
C PRO A 66 -1.09 -7.65 -10.06
N LEU A 67 -0.69 -8.54 -9.15
CA LEU A 67 -1.19 -9.91 -9.09
C LEU A 67 -2.09 -10.09 -7.86
N LEU A 68 -3.24 -10.73 -8.06
CA LEU A 68 -4.18 -11.08 -7.01
C LEU A 68 -4.24 -12.60 -6.86
N PHE A 69 -3.93 -13.11 -5.67
CA PHE A 69 -4.07 -14.52 -5.33
C PHE A 69 -5.19 -14.66 -4.30
N ARG A 70 -6.31 -15.26 -4.70
CA ARG A 70 -7.45 -15.50 -3.78
C ARG A 70 -7.20 -16.66 -2.83
N ASP A 71 -6.33 -17.58 -3.24
CA ASP A 71 -5.89 -18.71 -2.43
C ASP A 71 -4.36 -18.73 -2.33
N LYS A 72 -3.85 -19.12 -1.17
CA LYS A 72 -2.42 -19.13 -0.86
C LYS A 72 -1.68 -20.38 -1.35
N SER A 73 -2.40 -21.40 -1.83
CA SER A 73 -1.79 -22.66 -2.25
C SER A 73 -0.83 -22.43 -3.42
N GLY A 74 0.30 -23.14 -3.40
CA GLY A 74 1.34 -23.01 -4.43
C GLY A 74 2.28 -21.82 -4.26
N LEU A 75 1.99 -20.84 -3.39
CA LEU A 75 2.87 -19.68 -3.17
C LEU A 75 4.06 -19.94 -2.24
N GLY A 76 4.07 -21.09 -1.54
CA GLY A 76 5.12 -21.41 -0.56
C GLY A 76 5.11 -20.52 0.70
N LEU A 77 4.04 -19.76 0.93
CA LEU A 77 3.91 -18.90 2.10
C LEU A 77 3.80 -19.70 3.39
N ARG A 78 4.55 -19.29 4.41
CA ARG A 78 4.38 -19.73 5.79
C ARG A 78 3.85 -18.56 6.59
N VAL A 79 2.60 -18.66 7.01
CA VAL A 79 1.92 -17.65 7.82
C VAL A 79 1.52 -18.25 9.16
N PRO A 80 1.46 -17.44 10.23
CA PRO A 80 0.93 -17.88 11.51
C PRO A 80 -0.50 -18.43 11.39
N SER A 81 -0.94 -19.13 12.43
CA SER A 81 -2.30 -19.63 12.53
C SER A 81 -3.33 -18.50 12.54
N SER A 82 -4.57 -18.80 12.14
CA SER A 82 -5.66 -17.81 12.08
C SER A 82 -6.09 -17.24 13.42
N ASN A 83 -5.67 -17.86 14.54
CA ASN A 83 -5.87 -17.36 15.90
C ASN A 83 -4.70 -16.51 16.43
N PHE A 84 -3.67 -16.27 15.60
CA PHE A 84 -2.54 -15.43 15.97
C PHE A 84 -2.98 -13.96 16.13
N SER A 85 -2.48 -13.29 17.16
CA SER A 85 -2.95 -11.99 17.62
C SER A 85 -1.84 -10.94 17.72
N VAL A 86 -2.23 -9.68 17.93
CA VAL A 86 -1.30 -8.58 18.19
C VAL A 86 -0.46 -8.81 19.46
N ASN A 87 -1.00 -9.53 20.45
CA ASN A 87 -0.23 -9.86 21.64
C ASN A 87 0.90 -10.85 21.32
N ASP A 88 0.64 -11.85 20.48
CA ASP A 88 1.67 -12.81 20.05
C ASP A 88 2.79 -12.09 19.28
N VAL A 89 2.45 -11.10 18.44
CA VAL A 89 3.44 -10.21 17.80
C VAL A 89 4.31 -9.53 18.86
N ARG A 90 3.69 -8.89 19.87
CA ARG A 90 4.42 -8.17 20.93
C ARG A 90 5.40 -9.08 21.69
N THR A 91 5.05 -10.35 21.88
CA THR A 91 5.93 -11.31 22.57
C THR A 91 7.14 -11.73 21.72
N CYS A 92 7.05 -11.59 20.39
CA CYS A 92 8.12 -11.97 19.46
C CYS A 92 9.06 -10.82 19.04
N VAL A 93 8.80 -9.58 19.46
CA VAL A 93 9.55 -8.37 19.03
C VAL A 93 10.27 -7.66 20.17
#